data_AF-A0A3B6FSN4-F1
#
_entry.id   AF-A0A3B6FSN4-F1
#
_cell.length_a   1.000
_cell.length_b   1.000
_cell.length_c   1.000
_cell.angle_alpha   90.00
_cell.angle_beta   90.00
_cell.angle_gamma   90.00
#
_symmetry.space_group_name_H-M   'P 1'
#
loop_
_entity.id
_entity.type
_entity.pdbx_description
1 polymer ?
#
loop_
_entity_poly.entity_id
_entity_poly.type
_entity_poly.pdbx_seq_one_letter_code
_entity_poly.pdbx_strand_id
1 'polypeptide(L)'
;MAAMGDTSKIKMIMLKTSDGDEFEVEEAVAMESLTIRHMIENECADNEITIPNVDSKILSKVIEYCYMHVHAKPCATVGGATCAVASDTTAHATLPEDLKNWDAEFLKVNPTVLYDIILAACHLNLEGLVDLISQTMTDMIKGKTTEEIRKMFNLKNDFMLEE
;
A
#
# COMPACT_ATOMS: atom_id res chain seq x y z
N MET A 1 30.10 -3.97 -31.05
CA MET A 1 29.91 -4.95 -29.96
C MET A 1 29.00 -4.30 -28.93
N ALA A 2 27.84 -4.90 -28.68
CA ALA A 2 26.86 -4.40 -27.72
C ALA A 2 27.39 -4.58 -26.29
N ALA A 3 27.41 -3.50 -25.51
CA ALA A 3 27.48 -3.59 -24.06
C ALA A 3 26.04 -3.80 -23.56
N MET A 4 25.70 -5.07 -23.37
CA MET A 4 24.50 -5.51 -22.68
C MET A 4 24.86 -5.67 -21.20
N GLY A 5 24.12 -5.00 -20.31
CA GLY A 5 24.08 -5.33 -18.89
C GLY A 5 24.52 -4.22 -17.94
N ASP A 6 23.74 -3.14 -17.84
CA ASP A 6 23.58 -2.50 -16.53
C ASP A 6 22.79 -3.48 -15.66
N THR A 7 23.49 -4.34 -14.92
CA THR A 7 22.91 -4.97 -13.74
C THR A 7 22.76 -3.86 -12.71
N SER A 8 21.66 -3.11 -12.78
CA SER A 8 21.26 -2.18 -11.73
C SER A 8 21.23 -2.97 -10.43
N LYS A 9 22.21 -2.73 -9.55
CA LYS A 9 22.19 -3.29 -8.20
C LYS A 9 20.92 -2.79 -7.56
N ILE A 10 20.05 -3.72 -7.18
CA ILE A 10 18.90 -3.41 -6.32
C ILE A 10 19.50 -2.82 -5.03
N LYS A 11 19.26 -1.53 -4.82
CA LYS A 11 19.73 -0.85 -3.61
C LYS A 11 18.73 -1.18 -2.51
N MET A 12 19.25 -1.65 -1.38
CA MET A 12 18.46 -1.96 -0.19
C MET A 12 18.62 -0.83 0.82
N ILE A 13 17.54 -0.56 1.55
CA ILE A 13 17.53 0.34 2.70
C ILE A 13 17.07 -0.42 3.94
N MET A 14 17.54 0.01 5.10
CA MET A 14 17.17 -0.56 6.38
C MET A 14 16.15 0.35 7.06
N LEU A 15 14.97 -0.18 7.32
CA LEU A 15 13.90 0.50 8.05
C LEU A 15 13.84 -0.07 9.47
N LYS A 16 13.97 0.79 10.47
CA LYS A 16 13.91 0.40 11.88
C LYS A 16 12.60 0.84 12.52
N THR A 17 11.87 -0.08 13.11
CA THR A 17 10.59 0.20 13.78
C THR A 17 10.78 0.69 15.20
N SER A 18 9.70 1.22 15.78
CA SER A 18 9.71 1.80 17.13
C SER A 18 9.97 0.78 18.26
N ASP A 19 9.70 -0.50 18.00
CA ASP A 19 10.02 -1.64 18.87
C ASP A 19 11.47 -2.13 18.70
N GLY A 20 12.23 -1.55 17.77
CA GLY A 20 13.64 -1.83 17.55
C GLY A 20 13.94 -2.92 16.52
N ASP A 21 12.91 -3.49 15.89
CA ASP A 21 13.08 -4.44 14.78
C ASP A 21 13.55 -3.71 13.52
N GLU A 22 14.31 -4.42 12.68
CA GLU A 22 14.92 -3.88 11.46
C GLU A 22 14.44 -4.67 10.23
N PHE A 23 14.11 -3.95 9.17
CA PHE A 23 13.57 -4.48 7.92
C PHE A 23 14.43 -4.01 6.76
N GLU A 24 14.97 -4.96 6.00
CA GLU A 24 15.66 -4.66 4.75
C GLU A 24 14.65 -4.63 3.60
N VAL A 25 14.55 -3.49 2.93
CA VAL A 25 13.55 -3.23 1.88
C VAL A 25 14.23 -2.61 0.67
N GLU A 26 13.80 -2.99 -0.53
CA GLU A 26 14.30 -2.38 -1.75
C GLU A 26 14.00 -0.87 -1.77
N GLU A 27 14.97 -0.06 -2.21
CA GLU A 27 14.83 1.39 -2.34
C GLU A 27 13.60 1.74 -3.19
N ALA A 28 13.33 1.00 -4.26
CA ALA A 28 12.15 1.21 -5.11
C ALA A 28 10.83 0.99 -4.37
N VAL A 29 10.77 -0.02 -3.49
CA VAL A 29 9.59 -0.32 -2.66
C VAL A 29 9.42 0.74 -1.58
N ALA A 30 10.51 1.14 -0.95
CA ALA A 30 10.50 2.17 0.08
C ALA A 30 10.20 3.58 -0.47
N MET A 31 10.55 3.86 -1.72
CA MET A 31 10.26 5.11 -2.40
C MET A 31 8.78 5.35 -2.65
N GLU A 32 7.91 4.34 -2.51
CA GLU A 32 6.46 4.54 -2.48
C GLU A 32 6.05 5.45 -1.31
N SER A 33 6.78 5.41 -0.19
CA SER A 33 6.61 6.35 0.90
C SER A 33 7.28 7.68 0.54
N LEU A 34 6.50 8.76 0.47
CA LEU A 34 7.05 10.10 0.26
C LEU A 34 7.94 10.55 1.42
N THR A 35 7.61 10.16 2.65
CA THR A 35 8.45 10.44 3.82
C THR A 35 9.83 9.80 3.66
N ILE A 36 9.87 8.50 3.35
CA ILE A 36 11.15 7.77 3.16
C ILE A 36 11.89 8.31 1.94
N ARG A 37 11.20 8.57 0.83
CA ARG A 37 11.78 9.16 -0.38
C ARG A 37 12.54 10.46 -0.08
N HIS A 38 11.89 11.41 0.60
CA HIS A 38 12.55 12.66 0.98
C HIS A 38 13.73 12.43 1.92
N MET A 39 13.68 11.43 2.81
CA MET A 39 14.82 11.11 3.69
C MET A 39 16.02 10.56 2.92
N ILE A 40 15.78 9.74 1.88
CA ILE A 40 16.82 9.19 1.00
C ILE A 40 17.42 10.29 0.13
N GLU A 41 16.58 11.11 -0.51
CA GLU A 41 17.02 12.17 -1.43
C GLU A 41 17.83 13.28 -0.76
N ASN A 42 17.59 13.53 0.53
CA ASN A 42 18.33 14.54 1.29
C ASN A 42 19.70 14.03 1.82
N GLU A 43 20.18 12.85 1.39
CA GLU A 43 21.47 12.23 1.77
C GLU A 43 21.74 12.18 3.30
N CYS A 44 20.68 12.22 4.12
CA CYS A 44 20.81 12.43 5.56
C CYS A 44 20.86 11.12 6.37
N ALA A 45 20.85 9.97 5.71
CA ALA A 45 20.85 8.67 6.36
C ALA A 45 21.84 7.71 5.70
N ASP A 46 22.64 7.04 6.52
CA ASP A 46 23.51 5.91 6.17
C ASP A 46 22.68 4.67 5.77
N ASN A 47 21.72 4.83 4.86
CA ASN A 47 20.71 3.85 4.44
C ASN A 47 19.88 3.24 5.60
N GLU A 48 19.96 3.78 6.82
CA GLU A 48 19.16 3.37 7.99
C GLU A 48 18.14 4.47 8.35
N ILE A 49 16.85 4.15 8.23
CA ILE A 49 15.75 5.07 8.49
C ILE A 49 14.93 4.53 9.65
N THR A 50 14.83 5.29 10.74
CA THR A 50 13.98 4.93 11.87
C THR A 50 12.57 5.47 11.69
N ILE A 51 11.57 4.61 11.83
CA ILE A 51 10.15 4.91 11.73
C ILE A 51 9.56 4.91 13.15
N PRO A 52 9.45 6.07 13.81
CA PRO A 52 8.83 6.16 15.12
C PRO A 52 7.33 5.85 15.04
N ASN A 53 6.76 5.37 16.14
CA ASN A 53 5.33 5.09 16.33
C ASN A 53 4.71 4.02 15.42
N VAL A 54 5.52 3.28 14.67
CA VAL A 54 5.06 2.12 13.90
C VAL A 54 5.73 0.88 14.48
N ASP A 55 4.94 -0.15 14.78
CA ASP A 55 5.44 -1.43 15.27
C ASP A 55 5.88 -2.34 14.08
N SER A 56 6.60 -3.42 14.39
CA SER A 56 7.11 -4.35 13.38
C SER A 56 6.01 -5.07 12.59
N LYS A 57 4.87 -5.35 13.21
CA LYS A 57 3.75 -6.04 12.56
C LYS A 57 3.05 -5.16 11.54
N ILE A 58 2.86 -3.89 11.86
CA ILE A 58 2.24 -2.88 11.02
C ILE A 58 3.19 -2.50 9.90
N LEU A 59 4.47 -2.26 10.21
CA LEU A 59 5.44 -1.96 9.16
C LEU A 59 5.57 -3.13 8.17
N SER A 60 5.61 -4.38 8.65
CA SER A 60 5.64 -5.56 7.78
C SER A 60 4.47 -5.59 6.80
N LYS A 61 3.25 -5.28 7.24
CA LYS A 61 2.08 -5.18 6.36
C LYS A 61 2.17 -4.02 5.38
N VAL A 62 2.68 -2.88 5.82
CA VAL A 62 2.88 -1.71 4.95
C VAL A 62 3.91 -2.00 3.87
N ILE A 63 5.02 -2.68 4.22
CA ILE A 63 6.04 -3.12 3.26
C ILE A 63 5.44 -4.12 2.27
N GLU A 64 4.63 -5.08 2.74
CA GLU A 64 3.92 -6.04 1.89
C GLU A 64 3.05 -5.31 0.85
N TYR A 65 2.28 -4.31 1.28
CA TYR A 65 1.49 -3.45 0.38
C TYR A 65 2.36 -2.76 -0.67
N CYS A 66 3.44 -2.10 -0.25
CA CYS A 66 4.33 -1.38 -1.16
C CYS A 66 4.98 -2.34 -2.16
N TYR A 67 5.46 -3.50 -1.70
CA TYR A 67 6.07 -4.52 -2.54
C TYR A 67 5.09 -5.00 -3.61
N MET A 68 3.86 -5.32 -3.20
CA MET A 68 2.81 -5.76 -4.11
C MET A 68 2.47 -4.69 -5.14
N HIS A 69 2.35 -3.41 -4.78
CA HIS A 69 1.97 -2.35 -5.72
C HIS A 69 3.09 -1.93 -6.66
N VAL A 70 4.34 -2.04 -6.23
CA VAL A 70 5.51 -1.79 -7.09
C VAL A 70 5.68 -2.91 -8.11
N HIS A 71 5.52 -4.17 -7.67
CA HIS A 71 5.74 -5.35 -8.52
C HIS A 71 4.49 -5.78 -9.30
N ALA A 72 3.29 -5.38 -8.88
CA ALA A 72 2.05 -5.62 -9.62
C ALA A 72 1.83 -4.67 -10.79
N LYS A 73 2.74 -3.72 -11.05
CA LYS A 73 2.70 -2.94 -12.29
C LYS A 73 2.70 -3.91 -13.47
N PRO A 74 1.66 -3.88 -14.33
CA PRO A 74 1.68 -4.70 -15.51
C PRO A 74 2.88 -4.24 -16.33
N CYS A 75 3.71 -5.21 -16.74
CA CYS A 75 4.67 -4.99 -17.82
C CYS A 75 3.92 -4.21 -18.90
N ALA A 76 4.32 -2.96 -19.12
CA ALA A 76 3.66 -2.09 -20.06
C ALA A 76 3.61 -2.83 -21.40
N THR A 77 2.41 -3.26 -21.80
CA THR A 77 2.17 -3.82 -23.11
C THR A 77 2.42 -2.69 -24.10
N VAL A 78 3.64 -2.61 -24.60
CA VAL A 78 3.98 -1.89 -25.81
C VAL A 78 3.20 -2.57 -26.94
N GLY A 79 2.22 -1.85 -27.49
CA GLY A 79 1.58 -2.20 -28.76
C GLY A 79 0.34 -3.07 -28.61
N GLY A 80 -0.81 -2.49 -28.97
CA GLY A 80 -2.10 -3.16 -28.92
C GLY A 80 -2.13 -4.47 -29.70
N ALA A 81 -2.56 -5.52 -29.03
CA ALA A 81 -3.23 -6.66 -29.65
C ALA A 81 -4.12 -7.28 -28.57
N THR A 82 -5.43 -7.16 -28.76
CA THR A 82 -6.39 -7.95 -28.01
C THR A 82 -6.16 -9.43 -28.35
N CYS A 83 -6.31 -10.34 -27.41
CA CYS A 83 -6.69 -11.72 -27.72
C CYS A 83 -7.38 -12.31 -26.50
N ALA A 84 -8.59 -12.79 -26.75
CA ALA A 84 -9.38 -13.58 -25.83
C ALA A 84 -8.76 -14.98 -25.63
N VAL A 85 -8.94 -15.50 -24.41
CA VAL A 85 -9.01 -16.90 -23.96
C VAL A 85 -8.00 -17.93 -24.53
N ALA A 86 -7.14 -18.47 -23.64
CA ALA A 86 -7.09 -19.91 -23.34
C ALA A 86 -6.02 -20.22 -22.27
N SER A 87 -6.36 -21.24 -21.47
CA SER A 87 -5.70 -21.81 -20.29
C SER A 87 -4.18 -22.09 -20.34
N ASP A 88 -3.66 -22.14 -19.10
CA ASP A 88 -2.59 -22.99 -18.57
C ASP A 88 -1.11 -22.58 -18.72
N THR A 89 -0.57 -22.24 -17.55
CA THR A 89 0.82 -22.42 -17.06
C THR A 89 1.76 -21.20 -17.10
N THR A 90 1.85 -20.57 -15.92
CA THR A 90 3.03 -19.92 -15.29
C THR A 90 3.70 -18.75 -16.02
N ALA A 91 3.04 -17.60 -15.98
CA ALA A 91 3.68 -16.33 -15.68
C ALA A 91 2.64 -15.48 -14.94
N HIS A 92 2.80 -15.31 -13.64
CA HIS A 92 1.85 -14.59 -12.78
C HIS A 92 2.02 -13.08 -13.04
N ALA A 93 1.55 -12.62 -14.19
CA ALA A 93 1.28 -11.21 -14.41
C ALA A 93 0.01 -10.90 -13.63
N THR A 94 0.16 -10.24 -12.48
CA THR A 94 -0.97 -9.82 -11.63
C THR A 94 -1.88 -8.91 -12.45
N LEU A 95 -3.10 -9.36 -12.76
CA LEU A 95 -4.04 -8.54 -13.49
C LEU A 95 -4.54 -7.40 -12.57
N PRO A 96 -4.99 -6.26 -13.13
CA PRO A 96 -5.56 -5.18 -12.33
C PRO A 96 -6.75 -5.59 -11.44
N GLU A 97 -7.46 -6.67 -11.81
CA GLU A 97 -8.52 -7.27 -11.00
C GLU A 97 -7.97 -8.12 -9.84
N ASP A 98 -6.86 -8.84 -10.05
CA ASP A 98 -6.22 -9.63 -8.99
C ASP A 98 -5.64 -8.73 -7.91
N LEU A 99 -5.07 -7.57 -8.29
CA LEU A 99 -4.57 -6.57 -7.33
C LEU A 99 -5.70 -6.01 -6.48
N LYS A 100 -6.86 -5.66 -7.08
CA LYS A 100 -8.02 -5.18 -6.33
C LYS A 100 -8.59 -6.21 -5.36
N ASN A 101 -8.58 -7.48 -5.73
CA ASN A 101 -9.00 -8.54 -4.82
C ASN A 101 -8.01 -8.69 -3.66
N TRP A 102 -6.71 -8.62 -3.95
CA TRP A 102 -5.67 -8.62 -2.93
C TRP A 102 -5.82 -7.42 -1.98
N ASP A 103 -6.07 -6.22 -2.50
CA ASP A 103 -6.33 -5.01 -1.72
C ASP A 103 -7.54 -5.16 -0.78
N ALA A 104 -8.61 -5.77 -1.28
CA ALA A 104 -9.80 -6.04 -0.47
C ALA A 104 -9.50 -7.04 0.66
N GLU A 105 -8.68 -8.06 0.41
CA GLU A 105 -8.23 -8.99 1.45
C GLU A 105 -7.23 -8.35 2.42
N PHE A 106 -6.36 -7.48 1.93
CA PHE A 106 -5.39 -6.73 2.71
C PHE A 106 -6.07 -5.82 3.75
N LEU A 107 -7.16 -5.15 3.36
CA LEU A 107 -7.97 -4.33 4.25
C LEU A 107 -8.91 -5.13 5.15
N LYS A 108 -9.13 -6.42 4.87
CA LYS A 108 -9.96 -7.33 5.68
C LYS A 108 -9.20 -7.85 6.91
N VAL A 109 -8.62 -6.94 7.68
CA VAL A 109 -7.94 -7.22 8.94
C VAL A 109 -8.79 -6.75 10.13
N ASN A 110 -8.35 -7.05 11.35
CA ASN A 110 -9.03 -6.59 12.55
C ASN A 110 -9.13 -5.06 12.57
N PRO A 111 -10.23 -4.45 13.06
CA PRO A 111 -10.40 -3.00 13.08
C PRO A 111 -9.26 -2.24 13.77
N THR A 112 -8.68 -2.82 14.83
CA THR A 112 -7.49 -2.26 15.50
C THR A 112 -6.28 -2.22 14.57
N VAL A 113 -5.98 -3.34 13.91
CA VAL A 113 -4.86 -3.44 12.96
C VAL A 113 -5.10 -2.54 11.74
N LEU A 114 -6.34 -2.44 11.25
CA LEU A 114 -6.69 -1.53 10.17
C LEU A 114 -6.43 -0.07 10.56
N TYR A 115 -6.84 0.32 11.78
CA TYR A 115 -6.57 1.67 12.30
C TYR A 115 -5.06 1.94 12.39
N ASP A 116 -4.29 0.99 12.88
CA ASP A 116 -2.83 1.12 12.97
C ASP A 116 -2.17 1.21 11.57
N ILE A 117 -2.66 0.45 10.58
CA ILE A 117 -2.24 0.56 9.17
C ILE A 117 -2.56 1.95 8.62
N ILE A 118 -3.76 2.49 8.89
CA ILE A 118 -4.15 3.84 8.46
C ILE A 118 -3.21 4.88 9.06
N LEU A 119 -2.91 4.79 10.35
CA LEU A 119 -1.98 5.70 11.02
C LEU A 119 -0.56 5.61 10.42
N ALA A 120 -0.07 4.39 10.19
CA ALA A 120 1.23 4.17 9.56
C ALA A 120 1.27 4.71 8.12
N ALA A 121 0.21 4.51 7.34
CA ALA A 121 0.08 5.03 5.98
C ALA A 121 0.12 6.56 5.93
N CYS A 122 -0.57 7.22 6.86
CA CYS A 122 -0.52 8.69 7.01
C CYS A 122 0.87 9.18 7.44
N HIS A 123 1.54 8.46 8.36
CA HIS A 123 2.86 8.84 8.86
C HIS A 123 3.96 8.68 7.79
N LEU A 124 3.89 7.59 7.03
CA LEU A 124 4.81 7.30 5.92
C LEU A 124 4.40 8.02 4.62
N ASN A 125 3.28 8.75 4.64
CA ASN A 125 2.73 9.47 3.50
C ASN A 125 2.62 8.59 2.24
N LEU A 126 1.97 7.44 2.42
CA LEU A 126 1.71 6.45 1.37
C LEU A 126 0.38 6.76 0.68
N GLU A 127 0.43 7.68 -0.30
CA GLU A 127 -0.76 8.16 -1.00
C GLU A 127 -1.61 7.02 -1.57
N GLY A 128 -0.99 6.02 -2.21
CA GLY A 128 -1.71 4.87 -2.76
C GLY A 128 -2.51 4.08 -1.72
N LEU A 129 -1.93 3.85 -0.54
CA LEU A 129 -2.60 3.10 0.53
C LEU A 129 -3.74 3.93 1.17
N VAL A 130 -3.50 5.22 1.38
CA VAL A 130 -4.51 6.16 1.88
C VAL A 130 -5.68 6.28 0.90
N ASP A 131 -5.39 6.37 -0.40
CA ASP A 131 -6.39 6.41 -1.47
C ASP A 131 -7.19 5.12 -1.54
N LEU A 132 -6.54 3.96 -1.42
CA LEU A 132 -7.23 2.66 -1.38
C LEU A 132 -8.20 2.57 -0.20
N ILE A 133 -7.79 3.01 1.00
CA ILE A 133 -8.66 3.04 2.18
C ILE A 133 -9.83 4.01 1.97
N SER A 134 -9.55 5.21 1.44
CA SER A 134 -10.55 6.25 1.15
C SER A 134 -11.58 5.76 0.12
N GLN A 135 -11.12 5.09 -0.93
CA GLN A 135 -11.95 4.48 -1.96
C GLN A 135 -12.81 3.35 -1.38
N THR A 136 -12.23 2.50 -0.52
CA THR A 136 -12.96 1.44 0.17
C THR A 136 -14.09 2.01 1.04
N MET A 137 -13.81 3.05 1.83
CA MET A 137 -14.85 3.72 2.62
C MET A 137 -15.92 4.36 1.71
N THR A 138 -15.50 4.96 0.60
CA THR A 138 -16.43 5.54 -0.39
C THR A 138 -17.33 4.47 -0.99
N ASP A 139 -16.81 3.32 -1.39
CA ASP A 139 -17.59 2.22 -1.96
C ASP A 139 -18.53 1.56 -0.93
N MET A 140 -18.13 1.53 0.35
CA MET A 140 -19.01 1.09 1.44
C MET A 140 -20.17 2.05 1.71
N ILE A 141 -19.97 3.36 1.48
CA ILE A 141 -20.98 4.42 1.64
C ILE A 141 -21.88 4.51 0.39
N LYS A 142 -21.32 4.24 -0.78
CA LYS A 142 -21.99 4.36 -2.08
C LYS A 142 -23.19 3.42 -2.16
N GLY A 143 -24.36 3.99 -2.43
CA GLY A 143 -25.61 3.23 -2.55
C GLY A 143 -26.27 2.85 -1.23
N LYS A 144 -25.69 3.22 -0.08
CA LYS A 144 -26.33 3.06 1.23
C LYS A 144 -27.09 4.32 1.65
N THR A 145 -28.16 4.12 2.39
CA THR A 145 -28.88 5.20 3.05
C THR A 145 -28.11 5.73 4.26
N THR A 146 -28.35 6.98 4.65
CA THR A 146 -27.75 7.60 5.84
C THR A 146 -27.93 6.76 7.11
N GLU A 147 -29.05 6.04 7.21
CA GLU A 147 -29.37 5.17 8.34
C GLU A 147 -28.52 3.90 8.36
N GLU A 148 -28.28 3.30 7.20
CA GLU A 148 -27.40 2.14 7.05
C GLU A 148 -25.94 2.52 7.29
N ILE A 149 -25.50 3.69 6.82
CA ILE A 149 -24.16 4.23 7.07
C ILE A 149 -23.97 4.46 8.58
N ARG A 150 -24.95 5.06 9.27
CA ARG A 150 -24.90 5.27 10.72
C ARG A 150 -24.77 3.95 11.49
N LYS A 151 -25.53 2.92 11.11
CA LYS A 151 -25.40 1.57 11.71
C LYS A 151 -24.06 0.93 11.41
N MET A 152 -23.54 1.09 10.18
CA MET A 152 -22.30 0.45 9.75
C MET A 152 -21.07 1.03 10.45
N PHE A 153 -21.05 2.35 10.67
CA PHE A 153 -19.94 3.05 11.33
C PHE A 153 -20.20 3.31 12.83
N ASN A 154 -21.25 2.71 13.41
CA ASN A 154 -21.67 2.93 14.81
C ASN A 154 -21.75 4.43 15.18
N LEU A 155 -22.18 5.27 14.25
CA LEU A 155 -22.29 6.71 14.47
C LEU A 155 -23.55 7.00 15.27
N LYS A 156 -23.37 7.70 16.40
CA LYS A 156 -24.50 8.22 17.18
C LYS A 156 -25.28 9.21 16.31
N ASN A 157 -26.60 9.07 16.29
CA ASN A 157 -27.47 9.98 15.54
C ASN A 157 -27.59 11.30 16.30
N ASP A 158 -26.76 12.28 15.93
CA ASP A 158 -26.75 13.60 16.56
C ASP A 158 -27.84 14.55 16.01
N PHE A 159 -28.70 14.09 15.09
CA PHE A 159 -29.85 14.84 14.57
C PHE A 159 -31.11 14.72 15.45
N MET A 160 -30.94 14.74 16.77
CA MET A 160 -32.07 14.97 17.67
C MET A 160 -32.26 16.48 17.79
N LEU A 161 -33.02 17.03 16.83
CA LEU A 161 -33.76 18.30 16.86
C LEU A 161 -33.48 19.20 18.08
N GLU A 162 -32.65 20.22 17.91
CA GLU A 162 -32.95 21.52 18.52
C GLU A 162 -33.60 22.39 17.44
N GLU A 163 -34.73 22.97 17.83
CA GLU A 163 -35.74 23.70 17.07
C GLU A 163 -35.21 24.94 16.32
#